data_AF-A0A6V8SG70-F1
#
_entry.id   AF-A0A6V8SG70-F1
#
_cell.length_a   1.000
_cell.length_b   1.000
_cell.length_c   1.000
_cell.angle_alpha   90.00
_cell.angle_beta   90.00
_cell.angle_gamma   90.00
#
_symmetry.space_group_name_H-M   'P 1'
#
loop_
_entity.id
_entity.type
_entity.pdbx_description
1 polymer ?
#
loop_
_entity_poly.entity_id
_entity_poly.type
_entity_poly.pdbx_seq_one_letter_code
_entity_poly.pdbx_strand_id
1 'polypeptide(L)'
;MAVQAEYEVVYILKNSIAAILIVIAGIAIRLLAHRLDKKLSSVIRRKKVAWLEKLKESGSYDEIANRYRKMASKQNKEYEKNNLMGLAALYEHDSETAIKYFQEANQFATGNYINMVEGNLAIAYLQNRWYHEALEMFDYQCENGSVAIFPYILALIMNDEEEEAKKFYKLNIKELKDTEKEFIDLILSFSPTKKDILEKVKSKSDDSRIWIYKPVIKDLIFKWNLIIFYNSTERQTILKEQGQKLLLDLKKQPQIFNSPEIKYMCSLISNVLPRISTYEGNSSLWGLIDNLDWFSFKLPLDEVMQEECNLFWSRIYYVFSRTSTADTYDFTKNQTFIKDQLPPDEKEVLDGSYRCSLFLSSTLHLVVRVLEIDEDGFKYFYSDIVDETTAEELLMDVKPVIKLIKEHPETEEILEPLLYRLVYNRNLVKEIDIINVLNRIPSNLHQILNPIKERRRGN
;
A
#
# COMPACT_ATOMS: atom_id res chain seq x y z
N MET A 1 -18.76 -78.28 -46.36
CA MET A 1 -18.22 -77.72 -45.11
C MET A 1 -17.46 -76.41 -45.32
N ALA A 2 -16.59 -76.26 -46.33
CA ALA A 2 -15.87 -75.00 -46.58
C ALA A 2 -16.77 -73.78 -46.94
N VAL A 3 -17.82 -73.97 -47.75
CA VAL A 3 -18.75 -72.90 -48.17
C VAL A 3 -19.61 -72.36 -47.03
N GLN A 4 -19.87 -73.18 -46.02
CA GLN A 4 -20.71 -72.82 -44.86
C GLN A 4 -19.91 -72.01 -43.83
N ALA A 5 -18.61 -72.29 -43.70
CA ALA A 5 -17.67 -71.51 -42.90
C ALA A 5 -17.41 -70.12 -43.51
N GLU A 6 -17.30 -70.00 -44.85
CA GLU A 6 -17.19 -68.69 -45.51
C GLU A 6 -18.41 -67.81 -45.30
N TYR A 7 -19.62 -68.38 -45.33
CA TYR A 7 -20.86 -67.63 -45.09
C TYR A 7 -20.98 -67.11 -43.66
N GLU A 8 -20.59 -67.92 -42.66
CA GLU A 8 -20.57 -67.48 -41.26
C GLU A 8 -19.53 -66.39 -41.02
N VAL A 9 -18.32 -66.51 -41.60
CA VAL A 9 -17.28 -65.49 -41.46
C VAL A 9 -17.71 -64.17 -42.10
N VAL A 10 -18.31 -64.18 -43.30
CA VAL A 10 -18.81 -62.97 -43.95
C VAL A 10 -19.98 -62.34 -43.20
N TYR A 11 -20.86 -63.16 -42.62
CA TYR A 11 -21.98 -62.68 -41.81
C TYR A 11 -21.52 -62.03 -40.49
N ILE A 12 -20.58 -62.68 -39.79
CA ILE A 12 -19.96 -62.13 -38.56
C ILE A 12 -19.20 -60.84 -38.88
N LEU A 13 -18.47 -60.79 -39.99
CA LEU A 13 -17.72 -59.59 -40.40
C LEU A 13 -18.67 -58.42 -40.73
N LYS A 14 -19.76 -58.67 -41.46
CA LYS A 14 -20.78 -57.65 -41.77
C LYS A 14 -21.45 -57.11 -40.52
N ASN A 15 -21.83 -57.98 -39.58
CA ASN A 15 -22.47 -57.57 -38.33
C ASN A 15 -21.48 -56.83 -37.42
N SER A 16 -20.21 -57.22 -37.40
CA SER A 16 -19.15 -56.53 -36.63
C SER A 16 -18.87 -55.14 -37.20
N ILE A 17 -18.80 -55.00 -38.53
CA ILE A 17 -18.64 -53.70 -39.20
C ILE A 17 -19.86 -52.80 -38.93
N ALA A 18 -21.08 -53.34 -39.00
CA ALA A 18 -22.29 -52.59 -38.68
C ALA A 18 -22.30 -52.11 -37.22
N ALA A 19 -21.91 -52.96 -36.28
CA ALA A 19 -21.82 -52.60 -34.86
C ALA A 19 -20.76 -51.50 -34.61
N ILE A 20 -19.59 -51.60 -35.24
CA ILE A 20 -18.53 -50.59 -35.15
C ILE A 20 -19.02 -49.25 -35.72
N LEU A 21 -19.69 -49.25 -36.87
CA LEU A 21 -20.25 -48.04 -37.47
C LEU A 21 -21.31 -47.37 -36.58
N ILE A 22 -22.15 -48.16 -35.90
CA ILE A 22 -23.14 -47.66 -34.93
C ILE A 22 -22.45 -47.02 -33.72
N VAL A 23 -21.39 -47.63 -33.19
CA VAL A 23 -20.62 -47.06 -32.06
C VAL A 23 -19.91 -45.76 -32.47
N ILE A 24 -19.28 -45.73 -33.64
CA ILE A 24 -18.63 -44.51 -34.18
C ILE A 24 -19.67 -43.40 -34.39
N ALA A 25 -20.83 -43.73 -34.97
CA ALA A 25 -21.92 -42.77 -35.13
C ALA A 25 -22.43 -42.25 -33.78
N GLY A 26 -22.57 -43.14 -32.78
CA GLY A 26 -22.95 -42.75 -31.42
C GLY A 26 -21.95 -41.80 -30.75
N ILE A 27 -20.66 -42.06 -30.88
CA ILE A 27 -19.59 -41.19 -30.38
C ILE A 27 -19.59 -39.84 -31.12
N ALA A 28 -19.71 -39.85 -32.45
CA ALA A 28 -19.76 -38.64 -33.26
C ALA A 28 -20.97 -37.76 -32.92
N ILE A 29 -22.16 -38.35 -32.73
CA ILE A 29 -23.37 -37.66 -32.29
C ILE A 29 -23.17 -37.06 -30.89
N ARG A 30 -22.55 -37.79 -29.96
CA ARG A 30 -22.29 -37.30 -28.60
C ARG A 30 -21.30 -36.13 -28.58
N LEU A 31 -20.26 -36.18 -29.41
CA LEU A 31 -19.30 -35.08 -29.60
C LEU A 31 -19.94 -33.85 -30.26
N LEU A 32 -20.82 -34.06 -31.24
CA LEU A 32 -21.60 -33.00 -31.89
C LEU A 32 -22.57 -32.34 -30.91
N ALA A 33 -23.30 -33.14 -30.12
CA ALA A 33 -24.19 -32.66 -29.08
C ALA A 33 -23.42 -31.84 -28.02
N HIS A 34 -22.26 -32.33 -27.56
CA HIS A 34 -21.41 -31.61 -26.61
C HIS A 34 -20.85 -30.29 -27.18
N ARG A 35 -20.46 -30.26 -28.47
CA ARG A 35 -20.04 -29.02 -29.15
C ARG A 35 -21.18 -28.03 -29.33
N LEU A 36 -22.37 -28.50 -29.69
CA LEU A 36 -23.57 -27.67 -29.81
C LEU A 36 -23.98 -27.10 -28.46
N ASP A 37 -23.95 -27.90 -27.40
CA ASP A 37 -24.24 -27.47 -26.03
C ASP A 37 -23.22 -26.45 -25.51
N LYS A 38 -21.92 -26.64 -25.78
CA LYS A 38 -20.89 -25.62 -25.53
C LYS A 38 -21.12 -24.33 -26.31
N LYS A 39 -21.51 -24.41 -27.59
CA LYS A 39 -21.83 -23.21 -28.39
C LYS A 39 -23.06 -22.48 -27.84
N LEU A 40 -24.14 -23.22 -27.55
CA LEU A 40 -25.40 -22.67 -27.06
C LEU A 40 -25.24 -22.04 -25.67
N SER A 41 -24.55 -22.72 -24.76
CA SER A 41 -24.20 -22.17 -23.43
C SER A 41 -23.31 -20.93 -23.55
N SER A 42 -22.36 -20.87 -24.50
CA SER A 42 -21.57 -19.65 -24.73
C SER A 42 -22.42 -18.48 -25.24
N VAL A 43 -23.40 -18.74 -26.12
CA VAL A 43 -24.32 -17.70 -26.64
C VAL A 43 -25.26 -17.20 -25.54
N ILE A 44 -25.77 -18.11 -24.71
CA ILE A 44 -26.60 -17.77 -23.54
C ILE A 44 -25.77 -16.98 -22.52
N ARG A 45 -24.52 -17.38 -22.25
CA ARG A 45 -23.61 -16.65 -21.36
C ARG A 45 -23.29 -15.26 -21.89
N ARG A 46 -23.02 -15.11 -23.20
CA ARG A 46 -22.83 -13.80 -23.85
C ARG A 46 -24.06 -12.92 -23.70
N LYS A 47 -25.27 -13.44 -23.94
CA LYS A 47 -26.51 -12.68 -23.72
C LYS A 47 -26.74 -12.33 -22.25
N LYS A 48 -26.39 -13.21 -21.31
CA LYS A 48 -26.51 -12.98 -19.86
C LYS A 48 -25.54 -11.93 -19.32
N VAL A 49 -24.42 -11.68 -19.99
CA VAL A 49 -23.40 -10.70 -19.57
C VAL A 49 -23.39 -9.44 -20.46
N ALA A 50 -24.05 -9.46 -21.61
CA ALA A 50 -24.12 -8.31 -22.54
C ALA A 50 -24.65 -7.02 -21.88
N TRP A 51 -25.56 -7.14 -20.92
CA TRP A 51 -26.04 -5.97 -20.19
C TRP A 51 -24.95 -5.33 -19.33
N LEU A 52 -24.06 -6.14 -18.74
CA LEU A 52 -22.98 -5.67 -17.89
C LEU A 52 -21.94 -4.92 -18.72
N GLU A 53 -21.52 -5.50 -19.85
CA GLU A 53 -20.59 -4.84 -20.78
C GLU A 53 -21.16 -3.51 -21.30
N LYS A 54 -22.46 -3.50 -21.68
CA LYS A 54 -23.12 -2.26 -22.11
C LYS A 54 -23.11 -1.18 -21.02
N LEU A 55 -23.43 -1.54 -19.77
CA LEU A 55 -23.45 -0.57 -18.68
C LEU A 55 -22.05 -0.10 -18.30
N LYS A 56 -21.04 -0.98 -18.36
CA LYS A 56 -19.62 -0.63 -18.21
C LYS A 56 -19.20 0.40 -19.25
N GLU A 57 -19.49 0.15 -20.53
CA GLU A 57 -19.18 1.08 -21.62
C GLU A 57 -19.80 2.47 -21.39
N SER A 58 -21.01 2.53 -20.84
CA SER A 58 -21.69 3.79 -20.49
C SER A 58 -21.32 4.39 -19.13
N GLY A 59 -20.41 3.78 -18.37
CA GLY A 59 -20.02 4.25 -17.03
C GLY A 59 -21.14 4.23 -15.98
N SER A 60 -22.20 3.45 -16.20
CA SER A 60 -23.42 3.45 -15.35
C SER A 60 -23.30 2.46 -14.19
N TYR A 61 -22.32 2.66 -13.31
CA TYR A 61 -21.96 1.72 -12.24
C TYR A 61 -23.02 1.59 -11.15
N ASP A 62 -23.71 2.69 -10.82
CA ASP A 62 -24.85 2.66 -9.90
C ASP A 62 -25.98 1.76 -10.44
N GLU A 63 -26.20 1.77 -11.75
CA GLU A 63 -27.18 0.88 -12.38
C GLU A 63 -26.72 -0.59 -12.32
N ILE A 64 -25.41 -0.84 -12.47
CA ILE A 64 -24.83 -2.18 -12.30
C ILE A 64 -25.07 -2.69 -10.87
N ALA A 65 -24.73 -1.88 -9.86
CA ALA A 65 -24.94 -2.24 -8.46
C ALA A 65 -26.42 -2.49 -8.15
N ASN A 66 -27.31 -1.61 -8.62
CA ASN A 66 -28.76 -1.78 -8.45
C ASN A 66 -29.31 -3.04 -9.14
N ARG A 67 -28.78 -3.39 -10.32
CA ARG A 67 -29.15 -4.65 -10.98
C ARG A 67 -28.69 -5.87 -10.19
N TYR A 68 -27.47 -5.85 -9.63
CA TYR A 68 -27.00 -6.92 -8.76
C TYR A 68 -27.87 -7.07 -7.51
N ARG A 69 -28.23 -5.98 -6.83
CA ARG A 69 -29.20 -6.01 -5.71
C ARG A 69 -30.55 -6.61 -6.12
N LYS A 70 -31.08 -6.20 -7.28
CA LYS A 70 -32.34 -6.74 -7.81
C LYS A 70 -32.22 -8.23 -8.14
N MET A 71 -31.07 -8.69 -8.62
CA MET A 71 -30.81 -10.11 -8.83
C MET A 71 -30.70 -10.86 -7.50
N ALA A 72 -30.06 -10.28 -6.49
CA ALA A 72 -29.94 -10.84 -5.14
C ALA A 72 -31.31 -11.05 -4.50
N SER A 73 -32.24 -10.10 -4.66
CA SER A 73 -33.61 -10.19 -4.12
C SER A 73 -34.43 -11.38 -4.67
N LYS A 74 -33.98 -11.99 -5.77
CA LYS A 74 -34.63 -13.14 -6.42
C LYS A 74 -33.95 -14.47 -6.10
N GLN A 75 -32.84 -14.47 -5.37
CA GLN A 75 -32.15 -15.70 -5.00
C GLN A 75 -32.78 -16.32 -3.76
N ASN A 76 -32.98 -17.64 -3.80
CA ASN A 76 -33.49 -18.40 -2.66
C ASN A 76 -32.36 -18.88 -1.75
N LYS A 77 -31.13 -18.99 -2.27
CA LYS A 77 -29.97 -19.44 -1.51
C LYS A 77 -29.19 -18.24 -0.99
N GLU A 78 -28.87 -18.29 0.30
CA GLU A 78 -28.22 -17.19 1.00
C GLU A 78 -26.84 -16.86 0.44
N TYR A 79 -26.00 -17.87 0.16
CA TYR A 79 -24.68 -17.61 -0.43
C TYR A 79 -24.75 -16.99 -1.84
N GLU A 80 -25.78 -17.31 -2.64
CA GLU A 80 -25.97 -16.71 -3.97
C GLU A 80 -26.45 -15.26 -3.85
N LYS A 81 -27.34 -14.99 -2.89
CA LYS A 81 -27.78 -13.64 -2.54
C LYS A 81 -26.60 -12.79 -2.08
N ASN A 82 -25.81 -13.28 -1.13
CA ASN A 82 -24.70 -12.54 -0.54
C ASN A 82 -23.59 -12.29 -1.56
N ASN A 83 -23.26 -13.27 -2.42
CA ASN A 83 -22.31 -13.04 -3.52
C ASN A 83 -22.77 -11.91 -4.47
N LEU A 84 -24.07 -11.82 -4.79
CA LEU A 84 -24.59 -10.74 -5.62
C LEU A 84 -24.61 -9.39 -4.88
N MET A 85 -24.89 -9.38 -3.57
CA MET A 85 -24.80 -8.17 -2.75
C MET A 85 -23.35 -7.67 -2.64
N GLY A 86 -22.38 -8.57 -2.48
CA GLY A 86 -20.96 -8.24 -2.51
C GLY A 86 -20.52 -7.67 -3.86
N LEU A 87 -20.99 -8.25 -4.97
CA LEU A 87 -20.75 -7.70 -6.31
C LEU A 87 -21.33 -6.28 -6.44
N ALA A 88 -22.52 -6.02 -5.90
CA ALA A 88 -23.08 -4.66 -5.91
C ALA A 88 -22.17 -3.68 -5.17
N ALA A 89 -21.71 -4.04 -3.97
CA ALA A 89 -20.81 -3.22 -3.15
C ALA A 89 -19.45 -2.98 -3.82
N LEU A 90 -18.86 -3.98 -4.49
CA LEU A 90 -17.61 -3.82 -5.27
C LEU A 90 -17.72 -2.76 -6.36
N TYR A 91 -18.87 -2.68 -7.04
CA TYR A 91 -19.11 -1.70 -8.10
C TYR A 91 -19.32 -0.28 -7.56
N GLU A 92 -19.68 -0.16 -6.29
CA GLU A 92 -19.80 1.11 -5.56
C GLU A 92 -18.51 1.49 -4.81
N HIS A 93 -17.47 0.67 -4.93
CA HIS A 93 -16.21 0.79 -4.17
C HIS A 93 -16.41 0.76 -2.65
N ASP A 94 -17.48 0.11 -2.18
CA ASP A 94 -17.71 -0.19 -0.76
C ASP A 94 -17.09 -1.55 -0.42
N SER A 95 -15.76 -1.57 -0.32
CA SER A 95 -14.96 -2.79 -0.14
C SER A 95 -15.20 -3.48 1.19
N GLU A 96 -15.42 -2.74 2.28
CA GLU A 96 -15.72 -3.31 3.60
C GLU A 96 -17.04 -4.10 3.58
N THR A 97 -18.10 -3.52 3.01
CA THR A 97 -19.38 -4.20 2.84
C THR A 97 -19.25 -5.38 1.88
N ALA A 98 -18.48 -5.24 0.80
CA ALA A 98 -18.23 -6.32 -0.15
C ALA A 98 -17.56 -7.53 0.52
N ILE A 99 -16.49 -7.29 1.30
CA ILE A 99 -15.76 -8.32 2.06
C ILE A 99 -16.72 -9.08 2.95
N LYS A 100 -17.53 -8.37 3.75
CA LYS A 100 -18.50 -8.98 4.66
C LYS A 100 -19.44 -9.93 3.92
N TYR A 101 -20.06 -9.46 2.83
CA TYR A 101 -20.97 -10.30 2.06
C TYR A 101 -20.29 -11.51 1.42
N PHE A 102 -19.07 -11.38 0.90
CA PHE A 102 -18.36 -12.52 0.32
C PHE A 102 -17.91 -13.52 1.38
N GLN A 103 -17.48 -13.08 2.56
CA GLN A 103 -17.17 -13.97 3.68
C GLN A 103 -18.40 -14.78 4.11
N GLU A 104 -19.55 -14.12 4.27
CA GLU A 104 -20.83 -14.79 4.56
C GLU A 104 -21.23 -15.76 3.45
N ALA A 105 -21.02 -15.40 2.17
CA ALA A 105 -21.28 -16.29 1.05
C ALA A 105 -20.34 -17.51 1.05
N ASN A 106 -19.06 -17.32 1.41
CA ASN A 106 -18.06 -18.38 1.35
C ASN A 106 -18.33 -19.49 2.38
N GLN A 107 -18.91 -19.16 3.54
CA GLN A 107 -19.26 -20.12 4.59
C GLN A 107 -20.19 -21.24 4.12
N PHE A 108 -21.05 -20.96 3.13
CA PHE A 108 -22.08 -21.90 2.67
C PHE A 108 -21.97 -22.24 1.18
N ALA A 109 -20.96 -21.71 0.48
CA ALA A 109 -20.71 -22.01 -0.92
C ALA A 109 -20.25 -23.47 -1.07
N THR A 110 -20.62 -24.12 -2.18
CA THR A 110 -20.25 -25.51 -2.46
C THR A 110 -19.73 -25.69 -3.88
N GLY A 111 -18.75 -26.56 -4.06
CA GLY A 111 -18.18 -26.91 -5.38
C GLY A 111 -17.60 -25.69 -6.08
N ASN A 112 -17.79 -25.60 -7.40
CA ASN A 112 -17.25 -24.52 -8.24
C ASN A 112 -17.74 -23.11 -7.87
N TYR A 113 -18.75 -22.98 -7.00
CA TYR A 113 -19.20 -21.68 -6.51
C TYR A 113 -18.22 -21.06 -5.50
N ILE A 114 -17.47 -21.90 -4.78
CA ILE A 114 -16.44 -21.46 -3.82
C ILE A 114 -15.39 -20.62 -4.54
N ASN A 115 -14.78 -21.16 -5.61
CA ASN A 115 -13.78 -20.44 -6.40
C ASN A 115 -14.28 -19.08 -6.93
N MET A 116 -15.58 -18.98 -7.28
CA MET A 116 -16.16 -17.71 -7.72
C MET A 116 -16.26 -16.69 -6.58
N VAL A 117 -16.73 -17.13 -5.41
CA VAL A 117 -16.86 -16.26 -4.23
C VAL A 117 -15.49 -15.85 -3.72
N GLU A 118 -14.54 -16.78 -3.63
CA GLU A 118 -13.15 -16.49 -3.26
C GLU A 118 -12.50 -15.53 -4.24
N GLY A 119 -12.73 -15.69 -5.56
CA GLY A 119 -12.17 -14.78 -6.55
C GLY A 119 -12.70 -13.35 -6.38
N ASN A 120 -14.00 -13.22 -6.05
CA ASN A 120 -14.59 -11.92 -5.75
C ASN A 120 -14.12 -11.34 -4.40
N LEU A 121 -13.92 -12.20 -3.39
CA LEU A 121 -13.39 -11.83 -2.09
C LEU A 121 -11.96 -11.30 -2.21
N ALA A 122 -11.11 -11.97 -3.00
CA ALA A 122 -9.75 -11.51 -3.27
C ALA A 122 -9.72 -10.14 -3.96
N ILE A 123 -10.65 -9.88 -4.88
CA ILE A 123 -10.82 -8.54 -5.49
C ILE A 123 -11.26 -7.51 -4.44
N ALA A 124 -12.14 -7.89 -3.52
CA ALA A 124 -12.56 -7.01 -2.42
C ALA A 124 -11.40 -6.69 -1.47
N TYR A 125 -10.55 -7.66 -1.15
CA TYR A 125 -9.31 -7.45 -0.40
C TYR A 125 -8.36 -6.49 -1.13
N LEU A 126 -8.20 -6.63 -2.45
CA LEU A 126 -7.43 -5.67 -3.24
C LEU A 126 -7.99 -4.25 -3.14
N GLN A 127 -9.31 -4.06 -3.33
CA GLN A 127 -9.93 -2.73 -3.18
C GLN A 127 -9.75 -2.16 -1.77
N ASN A 128 -9.73 -3.03 -0.75
CA ASN A 128 -9.58 -2.65 0.66
C ASN A 128 -8.13 -2.50 1.13
N ARG A 129 -7.16 -2.53 0.21
CA ARG A 129 -5.72 -2.43 0.50
C ARG A 129 -5.15 -3.58 1.34
N TRP A 130 -5.84 -4.72 1.38
CA TRP A 130 -5.37 -5.97 2.00
C TRP A 130 -4.64 -6.78 0.93
N TYR A 131 -3.53 -6.22 0.43
CA TYR A 131 -2.85 -6.74 -0.75
C TYR A 131 -2.22 -8.11 -0.50
N HIS A 132 -1.73 -8.36 0.72
CA HIS A 132 -1.13 -9.64 1.08
C HIS A 132 -2.19 -10.75 1.13
N GLU A 133 -3.31 -10.51 1.79
CA GLU A 133 -4.43 -11.43 1.89
C GLU A 133 -5.07 -11.70 0.53
N ALA A 134 -5.12 -10.69 -0.34
CA ALA A 134 -5.54 -10.86 -1.73
C ALA A 134 -4.58 -11.76 -2.50
N LEU A 135 -3.27 -11.57 -2.35
CA LEU A 135 -2.24 -12.36 -3.03
C LEU A 135 -2.30 -13.82 -2.59
N GLU A 136 -2.33 -14.10 -1.29
CA GLU A 136 -2.44 -15.48 -0.76
C GLU A 136 -3.66 -16.22 -1.35
N MET A 137 -4.79 -15.52 -1.45
CA MET A 137 -6.00 -16.09 -2.02
C MET A 137 -5.87 -16.35 -3.53
N PHE A 138 -5.25 -15.44 -4.27
CA PHE A 138 -5.02 -15.65 -5.70
C PHE A 138 -3.97 -16.73 -5.98
N ASP A 139 -2.93 -16.86 -5.16
CA ASP A 139 -1.93 -17.93 -5.25
C ASP A 139 -2.59 -19.29 -5.10
N TYR A 140 -3.44 -19.45 -4.06
CA TYR A 140 -4.22 -20.67 -3.88
C TYR A 140 -5.11 -20.96 -5.10
N GLN A 141 -5.74 -19.95 -5.70
CA GLN A 141 -6.54 -20.13 -6.91
C GLN A 141 -5.70 -20.48 -8.14
N CYS A 142 -4.50 -19.92 -8.23
CA CYS A 142 -3.54 -20.15 -9.32
C CYS A 142 -3.06 -21.60 -9.30
N GLU A 143 -2.68 -22.11 -8.13
CA GLU A 143 -2.30 -23.52 -7.92
C GLU A 143 -3.42 -24.49 -8.31
N ASN A 144 -4.68 -24.08 -8.12
CA ASN A 144 -5.87 -24.85 -8.47
C ASN A 144 -6.37 -24.59 -9.91
N GLY A 145 -5.65 -23.80 -10.71
CA GLY A 145 -5.95 -23.55 -12.13
C GLY A 145 -7.20 -22.69 -12.40
N SER A 146 -7.58 -21.83 -11.46
CA SER A 146 -8.83 -21.06 -11.51
C SER A 146 -8.66 -19.60 -11.03
N VAL A 147 -7.59 -18.93 -11.45
CA VAL A 147 -7.30 -17.53 -11.05
C VAL A 147 -7.72 -16.52 -12.12
N ALA A 148 -8.22 -15.36 -11.69
CA ALA A 148 -8.47 -14.23 -12.58
C ALA A 148 -7.16 -13.49 -12.88
N ILE A 149 -6.75 -13.47 -14.17
CA ILE A 149 -5.42 -13.02 -14.59
C ILE A 149 -5.14 -11.56 -14.23
N PHE A 150 -6.04 -10.64 -14.59
CA PHE A 150 -5.84 -9.20 -14.38
C PHE A 150 -5.70 -8.82 -12.88
N PRO A 151 -6.62 -9.19 -11.97
CA PRO A 151 -6.47 -8.85 -10.57
C PRO A 151 -5.30 -9.57 -9.89
N TYR A 152 -4.93 -10.78 -10.32
CA TYR A 152 -3.74 -11.44 -9.79
C TYR A 152 -2.45 -10.71 -10.16
N ILE A 153 -2.33 -10.22 -11.40
CA ILE A 153 -1.21 -9.37 -11.80
C ILE A 153 -1.15 -8.09 -10.95
N LEU A 154 -2.30 -7.47 -10.67
CA LEU A 154 -2.33 -6.31 -9.76
C LEU A 154 -1.89 -6.70 -8.34
N ALA A 155 -2.34 -7.84 -7.80
CA ALA A 155 -1.93 -8.33 -6.50
C ALA A 155 -0.41 -8.52 -6.40
N LEU A 156 0.20 -9.17 -7.40
CA LEU A 156 1.65 -9.35 -7.48
C LEU A 156 2.39 -8.01 -7.51
N ILE A 157 1.97 -7.06 -8.35
CA ILE A 157 2.61 -5.72 -8.43
C ILE A 157 2.46 -4.94 -7.12
N MET A 158 1.30 -5.02 -6.46
CA MET A 158 1.09 -4.31 -5.20
C MET A 158 1.96 -4.87 -4.06
N ASN A 159 2.31 -6.15 -4.10
CA ASN A 159 3.21 -6.84 -3.16
C ASN A 159 4.69 -6.88 -3.60
N ASP A 160 5.12 -6.03 -4.53
CA ASP A 160 6.53 -5.96 -4.99
C ASP A 160 7.04 -7.25 -5.68
N GLU A 161 6.13 -8.01 -6.31
CA GLU A 161 6.44 -9.23 -7.06
C GLU A 161 6.37 -9.02 -8.59
N GLU A 162 6.92 -7.91 -9.10
CA GLU A 162 6.79 -7.54 -10.52
C GLU A 162 7.39 -8.56 -11.50
N GLU A 163 8.47 -9.25 -11.10
CA GLU A 163 9.06 -10.29 -11.94
C GLU A 163 8.15 -11.52 -12.06
N GLU A 164 7.43 -11.87 -10.99
CA GLU A 164 6.46 -12.96 -11.03
C GLU A 164 5.23 -12.56 -11.84
N ALA A 165 4.76 -11.31 -11.70
CA ALA A 165 3.70 -10.74 -12.53
C ALA A 165 4.06 -10.83 -14.03
N LYS A 166 5.30 -10.50 -14.41
CA LYS A 166 5.80 -10.62 -15.80
C LYS A 166 5.84 -12.08 -16.28
N LYS A 167 6.27 -13.03 -15.45
CA LYS A 167 6.28 -14.45 -15.81
C LYS A 167 4.86 -14.96 -16.02
N PHE A 168 3.97 -14.69 -15.06
CA PHE A 168 2.57 -15.10 -15.11
C PHE A 168 1.86 -14.51 -16.33
N TYR A 169 2.06 -13.23 -16.62
CA TYR A 169 1.49 -12.58 -17.81
C TYR A 169 1.93 -13.25 -19.11
N LYS A 170 3.23 -13.56 -19.27
CA LYS A 170 3.75 -14.23 -20.47
C LYS A 170 3.11 -15.59 -20.71
N LEU A 171 2.81 -16.34 -19.65
CA LEU A 171 2.17 -17.65 -19.73
C LEU A 171 0.68 -17.55 -20.13
N ASN A 172 0.01 -16.48 -19.70
CA ASN A 172 -1.46 -16.35 -19.78
C ASN A 172 -1.96 -15.31 -20.80
N ILE A 173 -1.06 -14.64 -21.53
CA ILE A 173 -1.41 -13.54 -22.46
C ILE A 173 -2.52 -13.89 -23.46
N LYS A 174 -2.61 -15.16 -23.90
CA LYS A 174 -3.60 -15.61 -24.89
C LYS A 174 -5.04 -15.58 -24.39
N GLU A 175 -5.24 -15.53 -23.07
CA GLU A 175 -6.56 -15.58 -22.43
C GLU A 175 -7.15 -14.18 -22.18
N LEU A 176 -6.35 -13.14 -22.32
CA LEU A 176 -6.75 -11.75 -22.06
C LEU A 176 -7.41 -11.09 -23.28
N LYS A 177 -8.34 -10.16 -23.01
CA LYS A 177 -8.86 -9.24 -24.04
C LYS A 177 -7.76 -8.24 -24.43
N ASP A 178 -7.78 -7.73 -25.66
CA ASP A 178 -6.73 -6.82 -26.15
C ASP A 178 -6.58 -5.54 -25.31
N THR A 179 -7.69 -5.08 -24.73
CA THR A 179 -7.73 -3.90 -23.86
C THR A 179 -7.09 -4.17 -22.50
N GLU A 180 -7.23 -5.40 -21.97
CA GLU A 180 -6.58 -5.81 -20.73
C GLU A 180 -5.08 -6.03 -20.97
N LYS A 181 -4.69 -6.59 -22.13
CA LYS A 181 -3.29 -6.70 -22.54
C LYS A 181 -2.63 -5.34 -22.63
N GLU A 182 -3.23 -4.38 -23.33
CA GLU A 182 -2.68 -3.03 -23.47
C GLU A 182 -2.42 -2.37 -22.12
N PHE A 183 -3.35 -2.53 -21.16
CA PHE A 183 -3.18 -1.98 -19.83
C PHE A 183 -2.14 -2.75 -19.00
N ILE A 184 -2.13 -4.08 -19.06
CA ILE A 184 -1.13 -4.92 -18.37
C ILE A 184 0.28 -4.63 -18.92
N ASP A 185 0.45 -4.57 -20.24
CA ASP A 185 1.72 -4.22 -20.90
C ASP A 185 2.20 -2.85 -20.42
N LEU A 186 1.29 -1.88 -20.32
CA LEU A 186 1.60 -0.56 -19.82
C LEU A 186 2.08 -0.61 -18.37
N ILE A 187 1.35 -1.27 -17.46
CA ILE A 187 1.74 -1.30 -16.05
C ILE A 187 3.04 -2.09 -15.82
N LEU A 188 3.25 -3.20 -16.53
CA LEU A 188 4.48 -4.01 -16.43
C LEU A 188 5.70 -3.36 -17.08
N SER A 189 5.49 -2.31 -17.89
CA SER A 189 6.56 -1.51 -18.50
C SER A 189 7.09 -0.38 -17.61
N PHE A 190 6.49 -0.18 -16.42
CA PHE A 190 6.90 0.84 -15.48
C PHE A 190 8.39 0.71 -15.12
N SER A 191 9.05 1.87 -15.09
CA SER A 191 10.41 2.02 -14.61
C SER A 191 10.51 3.39 -13.93
N PRO A 192 11.21 3.50 -12.78
CA PRO A 192 11.40 4.79 -12.10
C PRO A 192 12.03 5.86 -13.01
N THR A 193 12.79 5.44 -14.03
CA THR A 193 13.45 6.32 -15.01
C THR A 193 12.54 6.77 -16.15
N LYS A 194 11.37 6.14 -16.34
CA LYS A 194 10.44 6.40 -17.45
C LYS A 194 9.18 7.09 -16.94
N LYS A 195 9.29 8.41 -16.71
CA LYS A 195 8.19 9.23 -16.17
C LYS A 195 6.94 9.23 -17.06
N ASP A 196 7.08 8.98 -18.37
CA ASP A 196 5.96 8.96 -19.32
C ASP A 196 4.98 7.80 -19.10
N ILE A 197 5.44 6.69 -18.52
CA ILE A 197 4.59 5.54 -18.23
C ILE A 197 3.56 5.88 -17.15
N LEU A 198 3.96 6.60 -16.11
CA LEU A 198 3.06 7.04 -15.05
C LEU A 198 1.93 7.92 -15.61
N GLU A 199 2.25 8.87 -16.49
CA GLU A 199 1.26 9.76 -17.10
C GLU A 199 0.30 9.01 -18.04
N LYS A 200 0.80 8.02 -18.78
CA LYS A 200 -0.04 7.13 -19.59
C LYS A 200 -1.01 6.34 -18.71
N VAL A 201 -0.56 5.82 -17.58
CA VAL A 201 -1.39 5.05 -16.64
C VAL A 201 -2.47 5.95 -16.02
N LYS A 202 -2.10 7.16 -15.58
CA LYS A 202 -3.06 8.17 -15.11
C LYS A 202 -4.14 8.46 -16.15
N SER A 203 -3.77 8.68 -17.41
CA SER A 203 -4.74 8.98 -18.49
C SER A 203 -5.70 7.84 -18.79
N LYS A 204 -5.35 6.60 -18.40
CA LYS A 204 -6.19 5.40 -18.56
C LYS A 204 -6.86 4.96 -17.26
N SER A 205 -6.61 5.62 -16.13
CA SER A 205 -7.15 5.21 -14.82
C SER A 205 -8.67 5.39 -14.70
N ASP A 206 -9.25 6.27 -15.52
CA ASP A 206 -10.70 6.47 -15.65
C ASP A 206 -11.34 5.58 -16.73
N ASP A 207 -10.60 4.61 -17.28
CA ASP A 207 -11.16 3.66 -18.25
C ASP A 207 -12.30 2.85 -17.63
N SER A 208 -13.44 2.90 -18.29
CA SER A 208 -14.66 2.33 -17.75
C SER A 208 -14.62 0.80 -17.57
N ARG A 209 -13.68 0.13 -18.25
CA ARG A 209 -13.50 -1.32 -18.23
C ARG A 209 -12.74 -1.82 -17.00
N ILE A 210 -11.93 -0.96 -16.38
CA ILE A 210 -11.13 -1.29 -15.18
C ILE A 210 -11.73 -0.68 -13.90
N TRP A 211 -12.97 -0.20 -13.95
CA TRP A 211 -13.65 0.49 -12.84
C TRP A 211 -13.53 -0.20 -11.48
N ILE A 212 -13.76 -1.51 -11.41
CA ILE A 212 -13.64 -2.26 -10.14
C ILE A 212 -12.21 -2.13 -9.56
N TYR A 213 -11.20 -1.97 -10.40
CA TYR A 213 -9.81 -1.85 -9.97
C TYR A 213 -9.35 -0.40 -9.79
N LYS A 214 -10.24 0.59 -9.98
CA LYS A 214 -9.89 2.01 -9.88
C LYS A 214 -9.22 2.38 -8.54
N PRO A 215 -9.70 1.93 -7.37
CA PRO A 215 -9.01 2.17 -6.10
C PRO A 215 -7.57 1.62 -6.08
N VAL A 216 -7.39 0.38 -6.56
CA VAL A 216 -6.08 -0.29 -6.64
C VAL A 216 -5.14 0.44 -7.61
N ILE A 217 -5.66 0.92 -8.75
CA ILE A 217 -4.87 1.67 -9.73
C ILE A 217 -4.46 3.04 -9.18
N LYS A 218 -5.33 3.71 -8.41
CA LYS A 218 -4.96 4.94 -7.70
C LYS A 218 -3.81 4.67 -6.73
N ASP A 219 -3.90 3.61 -5.94
CA ASP A 219 -2.83 3.22 -5.01
C ASP A 219 -1.53 2.85 -5.75
N LEU A 220 -1.61 2.18 -6.91
CA LEU A 220 -0.47 1.89 -7.77
C LEU A 220 0.19 3.18 -8.31
N ILE A 221 -0.61 4.13 -8.80
CA ILE A 221 -0.15 5.45 -9.25
C ILE A 221 0.54 6.19 -8.11
N PHE A 222 -0.02 6.14 -6.91
CA PHE A 222 0.56 6.74 -5.71
C PHE A 222 1.92 6.10 -5.36
N LYS A 223 1.98 4.76 -5.28
CA LYS A 223 3.20 3.97 -5.08
C LYS A 223 4.28 4.36 -6.09
N TRP A 224 3.94 4.44 -7.37
CA TRP A 224 4.89 4.81 -8.42
C TRP A 224 5.32 6.27 -8.39
N ASN A 225 4.43 7.21 -8.04
CA ASN A 225 4.81 8.61 -7.80
C ASN A 225 5.87 8.72 -6.70
N LEU A 226 5.76 7.91 -5.64
CA LEU A 226 6.75 7.81 -4.58
C LEU A 226 8.04 7.18 -5.09
N ILE A 227 7.98 6.03 -5.78
CA ILE A 227 9.17 5.36 -6.33
C ILE A 227 9.96 6.29 -7.27
N ILE A 228 9.29 7.00 -8.19
CA ILE A 228 9.95 7.97 -9.08
C ILE A 228 10.64 9.06 -8.27
N PHE A 229 9.95 9.60 -7.26
CA PHE A 229 10.52 10.63 -6.38
C PHE A 229 11.75 10.10 -5.62
N TYR A 230 11.68 8.88 -5.07
CA TYR A 230 12.75 8.24 -4.31
C TYR A 230 14.01 8.03 -5.14
N ASN A 231 13.85 7.77 -6.44
CA ASN A 231 14.95 7.57 -7.38
C ASN A 231 15.41 8.89 -8.06
N SER A 232 14.85 10.04 -7.68
CA SER A 232 15.22 11.33 -8.25
C SER A 232 16.42 11.95 -7.53
N THR A 233 17.31 12.60 -8.29
CA THR A 233 18.37 13.48 -7.76
C THR A 233 17.85 14.89 -7.43
N GLU A 234 16.65 15.25 -7.88
CA GLU A 234 16.04 16.59 -7.74
C GLU A 234 14.99 16.64 -6.62
N ARG A 235 15.04 15.71 -5.66
CA ARG A 235 14.05 15.55 -4.59
C ARG A 235 13.69 16.85 -3.87
N GLN A 236 14.70 17.65 -3.51
CA GLN A 236 14.48 18.92 -2.81
C GLN A 236 13.74 19.94 -3.68
N THR A 237 14.08 20.05 -4.96
CA THR A 237 13.41 20.94 -5.92
C THR A 237 11.95 20.52 -6.09
N ILE A 238 11.70 19.23 -6.30
CA ILE A 238 10.34 18.67 -6.43
C ILE A 238 9.51 19.00 -5.18
N LEU A 239 10.05 18.79 -3.98
CA LEU A 239 9.35 19.09 -2.74
C LEU A 239 9.04 20.57 -2.56
N LYS A 240 9.99 21.45 -2.89
CA LYS A 240 9.77 22.91 -2.80
C LYS A 240 8.69 23.37 -3.75
N GLU A 241 8.77 22.96 -5.02
CA GLU A 241 7.78 23.31 -6.04
C GLU A 241 6.39 22.77 -5.66
N GLN A 242 6.33 21.50 -5.22
CA GLN A 242 5.10 20.87 -4.77
C GLN A 242 4.50 21.61 -3.57
N GLY A 243 5.28 21.87 -2.51
CA GLY A 243 4.78 22.54 -1.32
C GLY A 243 4.39 24.00 -1.59
N GLN A 244 5.10 24.72 -2.46
CA GLN A 244 4.72 26.08 -2.88
C GLN A 244 3.38 26.09 -3.63
N LYS A 245 3.21 25.17 -4.59
CA LYS A 245 1.96 24.99 -5.30
C LYS A 245 0.82 24.63 -4.34
N LEU A 246 1.04 23.66 -3.46
CA LEU A 246 0.06 23.20 -2.49
C LEU A 246 -0.36 24.32 -1.52
N LEU A 247 0.58 25.12 -1.03
CA LEU A 247 0.30 26.27 -0.18
C LEU A 247 -0.54 27.32 -0.89
N LEU A 248 -0.24 27.59 -2.17
CA LEU A 248 -1.04 28.51 -3.00
C LEU A 248 -2.45 27.96 -3.23
N ASP A 249 -2.60 26.67 -3.50
CA ASP A 249 -3.89 26.06 -3.79
C ASP A 249 -4.76 25.94 -2.54
N LEU A 250 -4.18 25.62 -1.38
CA LEU A 250 -4.89 25.63 -0.09
C LEU A 250 -5.38 27.04 0.28
N LYS A 251 -4.59 28.09 -0.01
CA LYS A 251 -4.98 29.49 0.23
C LYS A 251 -6.15 29.97 -0.63
N LYS A 252 -6.45 29.28 -1.74
CA LYS A 252 -7.61 29.56 -2.60
C LYS A 252 -8.88 28.86 -2.13
N GLN A 253 -8.78 27.88 -1.24
CA GLN A 253 -9.93 27.10 -0.78
C GLN A 253 -10.83 27.96 0.11
N PRO A 254 -12.14 28.11 -0.18
CA PRO A 254 -13.06 28.89 0.65
C PRO A 254 -13.08 28.45 2.12
N GLN A 255 -12.83 27.16 2.36
CA GLN A 255 -12.78 26.55 3.69
C GLN A 255 -11.67 27.13 4.58
N ILE A 256 -10.64 27.78 4.01
CA ILE A 256 -9.54 28.38 4.78
C ILE A 256 -10.03 29.41 5.81
N PHE A 257 -11.17 30.06 5.59
CA PHE A 257 -11.70 31.05 6.53
C PHE A 257 -12.33 30.40 7.77
N ASN A 258 -12.87 29.19 7.62
CA ASN A 258 -13.74 28.56 8.61
C ASN A 258 -13.23 27.21 9.16
N SER A 259 -12.25 26.56 8.53
CA SER A 259 -11.66 25.29 8.99
C SER A 259 -10.32 25.55 9.72
N PRO A 260 -10.24 25.31 11.04
CA PRO A 260 -8.99 25.32 11.78
C PRO A 260 -7.95 24.35 11.19
N GLU A 261 -8.39 23.21 10.67
CA GLU A 261 -7.54 22.16 10.11
C GLU A 261 -6.81 22.63 8.85
N ILE A 262 -7.50 23.33 7.95
CA ILE A 262 -6.88 23.89 6.75
C ILE A 262 -5.93 25.03 7.11
N LYS A 263 -6.30 25.89 8.07
CA LYS A 263 -5.40 26.95 8.57
C LYS A 263 -4.12 26.34 9.16
N TYR A 264 -4.28 25.29 9.96
CA TYR A 264 -3.16 24.55 10.54
C TYR A 264 -2.28 23.94 9.45
N MET A 265 -2.86 23.26 8.45
CA MET A 265 -2.11 22.69 7.32
C MET A 265 -1.35 23.77 6.52
N CYS A 266 -1.96 24.92 6.25
CA CYS A 266 -1.28 26.04 5.61
C CYS A 266 -0.10 26.56 6.44
N SER A 267 -0.28 26.69 7.76
CA SER A 267 0.78 27.11 8.68
C SER A 267 1.94 26.11 8.65
N LEU A 268 1.63 24.83 8.79
CA LEU A 268 2.62 23.75 8.75
C LEU A 268 3.43 23.75 7.46
N ILE A 269 2.78 23.77 6.30
CA ILE A 269 3.48 23.79 5.01
C ILE A 269 4.36 25.05 4.90
N SER A 270 3.85 26.22 5.32
CA SER A 270 4.62 27.48 5.31
C SER A 270 5.87 27.43 6.17
N ASN A 271 5.85 26.69 7.28
CA ASN A 271 6.96 26.59 8.23
C ASN A 271 7.93 25.45 7.88
N VAL A 272 7.43 24.39 7.24
CA VAL A 272 8.24 23.27 6.74
C VAL A 272 9.02 23.64 5.48
N LEU A 273 8.41 24.36 4.54
CA LEU A 273 9.01 24.68 3.24
C LEU A 273 10.43 25.29 3.31
N PRO A 274 10.71 26.28 4.17
CA PRO A 274 12.06 26.87 4.29
C PRO A 274 13.12 25.86 4.75
N ARG A 275 12.71 24.87 5.55
CA ARG A 275 13.59 23.90 6.23
C ARG A 275 14.00 22.72 5.34
N ILE A 276 13.25 22.47 4.26
CA ILE A 276 13.50 21.37 3.30
C ILE A 276 14.91 21.40 2.69
N SER A 277 15.52 22.60 2.64
CA SER A 277 16.76 22.90 1.92
C SER A 277 18.04 22.52 2.65
N THR A 278 17.97 22.33 3.96
CA THR A 278 19.15 22.20 4.83
C THR A 278 19.06 20.93 5.63
N TYR A 279 20.20 20.32 5.96
CA TYR A 279 20.23 19.16 6.84
C TYR A 279 19.60 19.50 8.20
N GLU A 280 20.01 20.61 8.82
CA GLU A 280 19.54 21.08 10.13
C GLU A 280 18.02 21.36 10.12
N GLY A 281 17.53 21.97 9.05
CA GLY A 281 16.09 22.19 8.86
C GLY A 281 15.31 20.87 8.75
N ASN A 282 15.79 19.93 7.94
CA ASN A 282 15.16 18.61 7.77
C ASN A 282 15.21 17.76 9.04
N SER A 283 16.35 17.76 9.74
CA SER A 283 16.53 17.00 10.97
C SER A 283 15.60 17.48 12.07
N SER A 284 15.39 18.81 12.17
CA SER A 284 14.46 19.37 13.14
C SER A 284 13.04 18.82 12.95
N LEU A 285 12.57 18.65 11.72
CA LEU A 285 11.16 18.32 11.46
C LEU A 285 10.75 16.87 11.80
N TRP A 286 11.72 16.00 12.08
CA TRP A 286 11.48 14.57 12.27
C TRP A 286 10.65 14.28 13.54
N GLY A 287 9.69 13.35 13.45
CA GLY A 287 8.78 12.97 14.53
C GLY A 287 7.62 13.96 14.77
N LEU A 288 7.79 15.24 14.43
CA LEU A 288 6.73 16.27 14.55
C LEU A 288 5.71 16.25 13.42
N ILE A 289 6.15 15.81 12.23
CA ILE A 289 5.30 15.76 11.04
C ILE A 289 4.77 14.34 10.75
N ASP A 290 4.98 13.41 11.69
CA ASP A 290 4.47 12.05 11.55
C ASP A 290 2.93 12.06 11.56
N ASN A 291 2.32 11.17 10.77
CA ASN A 291 0.88 11.08 10.52
C ASN A 291 0.25 12.30 9.83
N LEU A 292 1.02 13.27 9.32
CA LEU A 292 0.43 14.36 8.54
C LEU A 292 -0.13 13.89 7.20
N ASP A 293 0.44 12.80 6.67
CA ASP A 293 -0.12 12.04 5.56
C ASP A 293 -1.52 11.49 5.93
N TRP A 294 -1.72 10.94 7.13
CA TRP A 294 -3.04 10.49 7.56
C TRP A 294 -4.00 11.66 7.88
N PHE A 295 -3.49 12.72 8.51
CA PHE A 295 -4.27 13.92 8.78
C PHE A 295 -4.80 14.58 7.49
N SER A 296 -4.06 14.46 6.38
CA SER A 296 -4.50 15.00 5.09
C SER A 296 -5.84 14.43 4.60
N PHE A 297 -6.16 13.17 4.92
CA PHE A 297 -7.45 12.54 4.59
C PHE A 297 -8.63 13.08 5.42
N LYS A 298 -8.34 13.81 6.51
CA LYS A 298 -9.35 14.45 7.36
C LYS A 298 -9.63 15.89 7.01
N LEU A 299 -8.85 16.47 6.09
CA LEU A 299 -9.05 17.84 5.66
C LEU A 299 -10.39 17.94 4.92
N PRO A 300 -11.21 18.98 5.17
CA PRO A 300 -12.47 19.19 4.46
C PRO A 300 -12.24 19.75 3.04
N LEU A 301 -11.51 19.00 2.23
CA LEU A 301 -11.09 19.29 0.86
C LEU A 301 -11.64 18.23 -0.10
N ASP A 302 -11.62 18.52 -1.40
CA ASP A 302 -11.88 17.50 -2.41
C ASP A 302 -10.77 16.43 -2.43
N GLU A 303 -11.10 15.26 -2.97
CA GLU A 303 -10.22 14.08 -2.99
C GLU A 303 -8.87 14.38 -3.66
N VAL A 304 -8.84 15.20 -4.71
CA VAL A 304 -7.60 15.52 -5.44
C VAL A 304 -6.65 16.34 -4.55
N MET A 305 -7.18 17.32 -3.83
CA MET A 305 -6.38 18.11 -2.89
C MET A 305 -5.94 17.31 -1.66
N GLN A 306 -6.78 16.38 -1.17
CA GLN A 306 -6.39 15.46 -0.09
C GLN A 306 -5.24 14.54 -0.54
N GLU A 307 -5.35 13.93 -1.73
CA GLU A 307 -4.31 13.08 -2.33
C GLU A 307 -3.00 13.85 -2.54
N GLU A 308 -3.06 15.10 -3.01
CA GLU A 308 -1.86 15.93 -3.19
C GLU A 308 -1.19 16.28 -1.84
N CYS A 309 -1.98 16.59 -0.81
CA CYS A 309 -1.47 16.77 0.55
C CYS A 309 -0.81 15.50 1.07
N ASN A 310 -1.47 14.35 0.91
CA ASN A 310 -0.96 13.05 1.33
C ASN A 310 0.36 12.72 0.65
N LEU A 311 0.45 12.97 -0.66
CA LEU A 311 1.66 12.74 -1.45
C LEU A 311 2.80 13.65 -1.01
N PHE A 312 2.53 14.94 -0.76
CA PHE A 312 3.54 15.87 -0.23
C PHE A 312 4.12 15.34 1.09
N TRP A 313 3.27 15.02 2.07
CA TRP A 313 3.74 14.54 3.37
C TRP A 313 4.43 13.19 3.32
N SER A 314 3.97 12.27 2.47
CA SER A 314 4.64 10.98 2.25
C SER A 314 6.06 11.15 1.68
N ARG A 315 6.23 12.08 0.74
CA ARG A 315 7.55 12.42 0.18
C ARG A 315 8.45 13.09 1.21
N ILE A 316 7.91 14.00 2.01
CA ILE A 316 8.63 14.65 3.10
C ILE A 316 9.09 13.60 4.12
N TYR A 317 8.19 12.71 4.56
CA TYR A 317 8.52 11.62 5.47
C TYR A 317 9.63 10.70 4.93
N TYR A 318 9.58 10.37 3.63
CA TYR A 318 10.69 9.64 3.00
C TYR A 318 12.00 10.40 3.07
N VAL A 319 12.00 11.70 2.73
CA VAL A 319 13.22 12.51 2.83
C VAL A 319 13.70 12.58 4.28
N PHE A 320 12.84 12.63 5.28
CA PHE A 320 13.26 12.71 6.69
C PHE A 320 13.68 11.37 7.29
N SER A 321 13.09 10.27 6.85
CA SER A 321 13.56 8.92 7.18
C SER A 321 14.86 8.55 6.46
N ARG A 322 15.14 9.15 5.29
CA ARG A 322 16.33 8.91 4.45
C ARG A 322 17.35 10.05 4.41
N THR A 323 17.18 11.17 5.11
CA THR A 323 18.23 12.22 5.23
C THR A 323 19.39 11.77 6.12
N SER A 324 19.36 10.52 6.54
CA SER A 324 20.48 9.62 6.81
C SER A 324 21.31 9.21 5.58
N THR A 325 21.07 9.74 4.36
CA THR A 325 21.89 9.46 3.15
C THR A 325 23.01 10.48 2.91
N ALA A 326 24.16 9.97 2.47
CA ALA A 326 25.48 10.60 2.41
C ALA A 326 25.62 11.94 1.64
N ASP A 327 24.70 12.31 0.75
CA ASP A 327 24.89 13.46 -0.15
C ASP A 327 24.54 14.82 0.49
N THR A 328 23.80 14.81 1.59
CA THR A 328 23.57 15.99 2.47
C THR A 328 24.26 15.81 3.83
N TYR A 329 25.03 14.74 3.98
CA TYR A 329 25.78 14.42 5.18
C TYR A 329 27.14 15.12 5.08
N ASP A 330 27.35 16.18 5.86
CA ASP A 330 28.70 16.70 6.06
C ASP A 330 29.45 15.70 6.94
N PHE A 331 30.05 14.71 6.26
CA PHE A 331 30.78 13.62 6.88
C PHE A 331 31.87 14.13 7.81
N THR A 332 32.48 15.26 7.48
CA THR A 332 33.55 15.87 8.25
C THR A 332 32.99 16.54 9.51
N LYS A 333 31.91 17.32 9.40
CA LYS A 333 31.24 17.98 10.54
C LYS A 333 30.67 16.95 11.52
N ASN A 334 29.97 15.93 11.03
CA ASN A 334 29.40 14.88 11.87
C ASN A 334 30.45 13.93 12.44
N GLN A 335 31.51 13.56 11.69
CA GLN A 335 32.63 12.84 12.29
C GLN A 335 33.34 13.68 13.35
N THR A 336 33.51 14.99 13.14
CA THR A 336 34.15 15.87 14.13
C THR A 336 33.29 15.93 15.39
N PHE A 337 31.99 16.17 15.24
CA PHE A 337 31.04 16.15 16.36
C PHE A 337 31.04 14.81 17.11
N ILE A 338 30.94 13.68 16.39
CA ILE A 338 30.99 12.33 17.00
C ILE A 338 32.35 12.08 17.67
N LYS A 339 33.47 12.41 17.03
CA LYS A 339 34.82 12.31 17.61
C LYS A 339 34.96 13.17 18.85
N ASP A 340 34.29 14.31 18.93
CA ASP A 340 34.34 15.19 20.09
C ASP A 340 33.58 14.62 21.29
N GLN A 341 32.59 13.73 21.07
CA GLN A 341 31.84 13.03 22.12
C GLN A 341 32.48 11.71 22.60
N LEU A 342 33.48 11.16 21.89
CA LEU A 342 34.07 9.85 22.23
C LEU A 342 35.27 9.95 23.21
N PRO A 343 35.52 8.91 24.04
CA PRO A 343 36.74 8.81 24.85
C PRO A 343 38.02 8.76 23.98
N PRO A 344 39.18 9.26 24.45
CA PRO A 344 40.42 9.35 23.67
C PRO A 344 40.83 8.05 22.97
N ASP A 345 40.63 6.92 23.64
CA ASP A 345 41.05 5.59 23.18
C ASP A 345 40.18 5.05 22.01
N GLU A 346 38.95 5.57 21.85
CA GLU A 346 38.03 5.22 20.76
C GLU A 346 38.19 6.15 19.54
N LYS A 347 38.74 7.36 19.75
CA LYS A 347 39.07 8.31 18.66
C LYS A 347 40.14 7.73 17.73
N GLU A 348 41.14 7.03 18.27
CA GLU A 348 42.23 6.41 17.49
C GLU A 348 41.74 5.28 16.56
N VAL A 349 40.68 4.57 16.94
CA VAL A 349 40.13 3.44 16.15
C VAL A 349 39.35 3.93 14.93
N LEU A 350 38.73 5.11 15.00
CA LEU A 350 37.98 5.72 13.91
C LEU A 350 38.87 6.31 12.80
N ASP A 351 40.12 6.66 13.10
CA ASP A 351 41.07 7.18 12.10
C ASP A 351 41.58 6.09 11.12
N GLY A 352 41.31 4.81 11.41
CA GLY A 352 41.87 3.67 10.65
C GLY A 352 40.97 3.01 9.59
N SER A 353 39.66 3.28 9.54
CA SER A 353 38.75 2.54 8.63
C SER A 353 37.63 3.39 8.01
N TYR A 354 37.84 3.81 6.76
CA TYR A 354 36.80 4.38 5.91
C TYR A 354 35.85 3.28 5.44
N ARG A 355 34.74 3.10 6.17
CA ARG A 355 33.46 2.42 5.84
C ARG A 355 33.01 1.58 7.04
N CYS A 356 32.45 2.25 8.05
CA CYS A 356 31.80 1.54 9.13
C CYS A 356 30.35 1.25 8.75
N SER A 357 29.98 -0.03 8.75
CA SER A 357 28.60 -0.54 8.65
C SER A 357 27.65 -0.05 9.77
N LEU A 358 28.15 0.79 10.70
CA LEU A 358 27.40 1.56 11.68
C LEU A 358 26.57 2.71 11.07
N PHE A 359 26.79 3.06 9.80
CA PHE A 359 26.02 4.07 9.02
C PHE A 359 24.55 3.72 8.73
N LEU A 360 24.04 2.59 9.25
CA LEU A 360 22.67 2.10 9.04
C LEU A 360 21.84 2.07 10.32
N SER A 361 22.38 2.53 11.45
CA SER A 361 21.63 2.59 12.71
C SER A 361 20.66 3.77 12.70
N SER A 362 19.35 3.51 12.69
CA SER A 362 18.31 4.52 12.95
C SER A 362 18.55 5.27 14.27
N THR A 363 19.21 4.60 15.20
CA THR A 363 19.53 5.01 16.57
C THR A 363 20.60 6.10 16.64
N LEU A 364 21.73 5.94 15.95
CA LEU A 364 22.80 6.93 15.93
C LEU A 364 22.34 8.26 15.29
N HIS A 365 21.50 8.17 14.27
CA HIS A 365 20.88 9.36 13.69
C HIS A 365 19.88 10.02 14.64
N LEU A 366 19.16 9.27 15.46
CA LEU A 366 18.29 9.87 16.47
C LEU A 366 19.13 10.59 17.52
N VAL A 367 20.22 9.97 17.99
CA VAL A 367 21.11 10.57 18.99
C VAL A 367 21.77 11.84 18.49
N VAL A 368 22.44 11.85 17.32
CA VAL A 368 23.06 13.08 16.78
C VAL A 368 22.02 14.22 16.65
N ARG A 369 20.81 13.92 16.19
CA ARG A 369 19.73 14.91 16.04
C ARG A 369 19.22 15.46 17.37
N VAL A 370 19.11 14.57 18.34
CA VAL A 370 18.71 14.90 19.72
C VAL A 370 19.75 15.82 20.36
N LEU A 371 21.04 15.56 20.14
CA LEU A 371 22.13 16.41 20.61
C LEU A 371 22.11 17.80 19.96
N GLU A 372 21.86 17.90 18.64
CA GLU A 372 21.69 19.17 17.90
C GLU A 372 20.50 20.00 18.41
N ILE A 373 19.36 19.36 18.63
CA ILE A 373 18.14 20.00 19.14
C ILE A 373 18.34 20.59 20.56
N ASP A 374 19.15 19.93 21.40
CA ASP A 374 19.50 20.41 22.75
C ASP A 374 20.49 21.59 22.69
N GLU A 375 21.43 21.58 21.75
CA GLU A 375 22.46 22.62 21.58
C GLU A 375 21.91 23.91 20.96
N ASP A 376 21.08 23.82 19.92
CA ASP A 376 20.57 25.00 19.20
C ASP A 376 19.21 25.51 19.75
N GLY A 377 18.65 24.83 20.77
CA GLY A 377 17.49 25.29 21.50
C GLY A 377 16.15 24.88 20.88
N PHE A 378 15.73 23.64 21.15
CA PHE A 378 14.42 23.03 20.88
C PHE A 378 13.23 24.01 20.78
N LYS A 379 13.07 24.90 21.77
CA LYS A 379 11.97 25.87 21.82
C LYS A 379 11.94 26.80 20.60
N TYR A 380 13.10 27.28 20.15
CA TYR A 380 13.22 28.18 19.00
C TYR A 380 13.01 27.45 17.66
N PHE A 381 13.36 26.17 17.60
CA PHE A 381 13.18 25.36 16.41
C PHE A 381 11.73 24.96 16.15
N TYR A 382 10.88 24.92 17.19
CA TYR A 382 9.54 24.33 17.07
C TYR A 382 8.38 25.25 17.41
N SER A 383 8.65 26.46 17.91
CA SER A 383 7.61 27.42 18.30
C SER A 383 6.67 27.87 17.17
N ASP A 384 7.05 27.62 15.92
CA ASP A 384 6.25 27.89 14.73
C ASP A 384 5.42 26.68 14.27
N ILE A 385 5.71 25.46 14.76
CA ILE A 385 5.05 24.21 14.37
C ILE A 385 4.09 23.71 15.45
N VAL A 386 4.51 23.83 16.72
CA VAL A 386 3.71 23.52 17.91
C VAL A 386 3.57 24.77 18.76
N ASP A 387 2.49 24.85 19.54
CA ASP A 387 2.32 25.98 20.46
C ASP A 387 3.42 25.99 21.54
N GLU A 388 3.66 27.16 22.13
CA GLU A 388 4.74 27.38 23.09
C GLU A 388 4.64 26.44 24.31
N THR A 389 3.43 26.15 24.78
CA THR A 389 3.22 25.27 25.94
C THR A 389 3.61 23.84 25.59
N THR A 390 3.15 23.33 24.45
CA THR A 390 3.54 22.01 23.94
C THR A 390 5.05 21.90 23.73
N ALA A 391 5.69 22.93 23.18
CA ALA A 391 7.14 22.95 22.98
C ALA A 391 7.91 22.87 24.31
N GLU A 392 7.48 23.62 25.33
CA GLU A 392 8.09 23.62 26.66
C GLU A 392 7.91 22.28 27.37
N GLU A 393 6.71 21.71 27.33
CA GLU A 393 6.43 20.42 27.94
C GLU A 393 7.23 19.28 27.29
N LEU A 394 7.33 19.28 25.96
CA LEU A 394 8.12 18.31 25.23
C LEU A 394 9.61 18.44 25.58
N LEU A 395 10.12 19.67 25.68
CA LEU A 395 11.49 19.94 26.08
C LEU A 395 11.81 19.43 27.49
N MET A 396 10.88 19.61 28.43
CA MET A 396 11.02 19.11 29.80
C MET A 396 11.15 17.59 29.87
N ASP A 397 10.49 16.87 28.96
CA ASP A 397 10.51 15.41 28.90
C ASP A 397 11.70 14.86 28.10
N VAL A 398 12.11 15.57 27.04
CA VAL A 398 13.21 15.15 26.18
C VAL A 398 14.56 15.40 26.85
N LYS A 399 14.81 16.59 27.40
CA LYS A 399 16.10 17.00 27.99
C LYS A 399 16.76 15.98 28.93
N PRO A 400 16.04 15.36 29.88
CA PRO A 400 16.67 14.41 30.78
C PRO A 400 17.14 13.14 30.06
N VAL A 401 16.41 12.70 29.03
CA VAL A 401 16.81 11.56 28.19
C VAL A 401 18.07 11.90 27.40
N ILE A 402 18.14 13.09 26.78
CA ILE A 402 19.32 13.58 26.06
C ILE A 402 20.53 13.62 26.96
N LYS A 403 20.39 14.24 28.13
CA LYS A 403 21.45 14.37 29.11
C LYS A 403 22.03 13.01 29.49
N LEU A 404 21.15 12.02 29.68
CA LEU A 404 21.57 10.67 30.04
C LEU A 404 22.32 9.99 28.89
N ILE A 405 21.88 10.15 27.65
CA ILE A 405 22.60 9.62 26.48
C ILE A 405 23.98 10.31 26.31
N LYS A 406 24.06 11.64 26.53
CA LYS A 406 25.33 12.41 26.50
C LYS A 406 26.33 11.92 27.53
N GLU A 407 25.88 11.75 28.76
CA GLU A 407 26.74 11.39 29.90
C GLU A 407 27.04 9.88 29.94
N HIS A 408 26.14 9.06 29.38
CA HIS A 408 26.18 7.60 29.39
C HIS A 408 25.77 7.00 28.02
N PRO A 409 26.64 7.07 27.00
CA PRO A 409 26.34 6.61 25.65
C PRO A 409 25.87 5.15 25.57
N GLU A 410 26.31 4.29 26.49
CA GLU A 410 25.89 2.88 26.58
C GLU A 410 24.39 2.67 26.82
N THR A 411 23.67 3.71 27.25
CA THR A 411 22.22 3.66 27.49
C THR A 411 21.38 3.99 26.25
N GLU A 412 22.02 4.41 25.16
CA GLU A 412 21.38 4.87 23.92
C GLU A 412 20.32 3.89 23.41
N GLU A 413 20.67 2.60 23.23
CA GLU A 413 19.76 1.59 22.68
C GLU A 413 18.50 1.38 23.55
N ILE A 414 18.60 1.65 24.85
CA ILE A 414 17.50 1.51 25.80
C ILE A 414 16.62 2.78 25.79
N LEU A 415 17.23 3.95 25.64
CA LEU A 415 16.57 5.25 25.73
C LEU A 415 15.98 5.74 24.40
N GLU A 416 16.53 5.31 23.27
CA GLU A 416 16.08 5.71 21.94
C GLU A 416 14.57 5.45 21.72
N PRO A 417 14.00 4.28 22.05
CA PRO A 417 12.57 4.04 21.85
C PRO A 417 11.68 4.96 22.70
N LEU A 418 12.13 5.31 23.90
CA LEU A 418 11.40 6.23 24.77
C LEU A 418 11.45 7.65 24.21
N LEU A 419 12.64 8.10 23.81
CA LEU A 419 12.85 9.39 23.20
C LEU A 419 12.00 9.58 21.94
N TYR A 420 11.99 8.55 21.08
CA TYR A 420 11.12 8.51 19.89
C TYR A 420 9.66 8.73 20.27
N ARG A 421 9.13 7.97 21.23
CA ARG A 421 7.72 8.07 21.63
C ARG A 421 7.39 9.43 22.25
N LEU A 422 8.32 10.02 23.01
CA LEU A 422 8.14 11.34 23.61
C LEU A 422 8.00 12.43 22.53
N VAL A 423 8.84 12.39 21.50
CA VAL A 423 8.81 13.34 20.36
C VAL A 423 7.62 13.08 19.45
N TYR A 424 7.33 11.82 19.14
CA TYR A 424 6.23 11.41 18.26
C TYR A 424 4.86 11.75 18.83
N ASN A 425 4.59 11.28 20.05
CA ASN A 425 3.33 11.53 20.72
C ASN A 425 3.52 11.35 22.22
N ARG A 426 3.92 12.46 22.84
CA ARG A 426 4.06 12.62 24.29
C ARG A 426 2.93 11.97 25.10
N ASN A 427 1.69 12.07 24.63
CA ASN A 427 0.51 11.58 25.34
C ASN A 427 0.35 10.05 25.29
N LEU A 428 1.06 9.35 24.39
CA LEU A 428 1.09 7.89 24.35
C LEU A 428 2.10 7.29 25.33
N VAL A 429 3.05 8.09 25.84
CA VAL A 429 4.06 7.62 26.80
C VAL A 429 3.47 7.58 28.20
N LYS A 430 3.28 6.38 28.72
CA LYS A 430 2.71 6.15 30.06
C LYS A 430 3.81 5.99 31.10
N GLU A 431 3.46 6.11 32.38
CA GLU A 431 4.40 5.89 33.49
C GLU A 431 5.10 4.52 33.38
N ILE A 432 4.36 3.49 32.97
CA ILE A 432 4.91 2.13 32.82
C ILE A 432 6.02 2.06 31.77
N ASP A 433 5.96 2.86 30.71
CA ASP A 433 7.02 2.90 29.69
C ASP A 433 8.31 3.45 30.30
N ILE A 434 8.21 4.47 31.16
CA ILE A 434 9.36 5.04 31.89
C ILE A 434 9.93 4.02 32.90
N ILE A 435 9.06 3.31 33.63
CA ILE A 435 9.48 2.28 34.59
C ILE A 435 10.24 1.15 33.87
N ASN A 436 9.74 0.71 32.71
CA ASN A 436 10.40 -0.33 31.91
C ASN A 436 11.80 0.10 31.46
N VAL A 437 11.98 1.37 31.10
CA VAL A 437 13.29 1.94 30.77
C VAL A 437 14.19 2.03 32.00
N LEU A 438 13.67 2.54 33.12
CA LEU A 438 14.41 2.61 34.39
C LEU A 438 14.95 1.24 34.81
N ASN A 439 14.14 0.18 34.70
CA ASN A 439 14.56 -1.18 35.04
C ASN A 439 15.70 -1.74 34.17
N ARG A 440 15.99 -1.11 33.03
CA ARG A 440 17.02 -1.53 32.08
C ARG A 440 18.30 -0.69 32.18
N ILE A 441 18.29 0.44 32.89
CA ILE A 441 19.47 1.29 33.10
C ILE A 441 19.98 1.21 34.55
N PRO A 442 21.28 1.49 34.79
CA PRO A 442 21.85 1.49 36.14
C PRO A 442 21.09 2.37 37.14
N SER A 443 20.88 1.85 38.35
CA SER A 443 20.04 2.49 39.39
C SER A 443 20.51 3.88 39.82
N ASN A 444 21.81 4.15 39.73
CA ASN A 444 22.40 5.46 39.99
C ASN A 444 21.95 6.54 38.98
N LEU A 445 21.46 6.14 37.79
CA LEU A 445 21.02 7.06 36.73
C LEU A 445 19.51 7.34 36.79
N HIS A 446 18.75 6.60 37.61
CA HIS A 446 17.29 6.71 37.68
C HIS A 446 16.81 8.11 38.03
N GLN A 447 17.60 8.84 38.82
CA GLN A 447 17.28 10.20 39.28
C GLN A 447 17.07 11.17 38.12
N ILE A 448 17.72 10.94 36.97
CA ILE A 448 17.63 11.80 35.79
C ILE A 448 16.27 11.64 35.09
N LEU A 449 15.70 10.43 35.04
CA LEU A 449 14.40 10.18 34.38
C LEU A 449 13.19 10.26 35.33
N ASN A 450 13.43 10.30 36.65
CA ASN A 450 12.37 10.45 37.66
C ASN A 450 11.44 11.66 37.43
N PRO A 451 11.92 12.86 37.01
CA PRO A 451 11.03 13.97 36.69
C PRO A 451 10.01 13.65 35.57
N ILE A 452 10.41 12.85 34.57
CA ILE A 452 9.51 12.41 33.49
C ILE A 452 8.47 11.45 34.08
N LYS A 453 8.92 10.47 34.88
CA LYS A 453 8.04 9.51 35.56
C LYS A 453 6.98 10.22 36.41
N GLU A 454 7.38 11.22 37.21
CA GLU A 454 6.48 11.97 38.08
C GLU A 454 5.41 12.73 37.29
N ARG A 455 5.78 13.37 36.17
CA ARG A 455 4.82 14.03 35.28
C ARG A 455 3.83 13.07 34.62
N ARG A 456 4.19 11.78 34.47
CA ARG A 456 3.32 10.74 33.89
C ARG A 456 2.44 10.02 34.91
N ARG A 457 2.68 10.22 36.21
CA ARG A 457 1.95 9.54 37.30
C ARG A 457 0.48 9.97 37.43
N GLY A 458 0.08 11.05 36.75
CA GLY A 458 -1.27 11.62 36.80
C GLY A 458 -2.03 11.65 35.47
N ASN A 459 -1.46 11.10 34.39
CA ASN A 459 -2.06 11.10 33.05
C ASN A 459 -2.54 9.71 32.62
#